data_AF-A0AAW9IAQ5-F1
#
_entry.id   AF-A0AAW9IAQ5-F1
#
_cell.length_a   1.000
_cell.length_b   1.000
_cell.length_c   1.000
_cell.angle_alpha   90.00
_cell.angle_beta   90.00
_cell.angle_gamma   90.00
#
_symmetry.space_group_name_H-M   'P 1'
#
loop_
_entity.id
_entity.type
_entity.pdbx_description
1 polymer ?
#
loop_
_entity_poly.entity_id
_entity_poly.type
_entity_poly.pdbx_seq_one_letter_code
_entity_poly.pdbx_strand_id
1 'polypeptide(L)'
;MSLYKQWTDMVVEYVKTKGEQAFWDEYMEIEKALYKELLAKHKEKFTFTIDELANNNNTTPEFIMGFIDGINDSLKNTLDLEAVTATDEISLEVDLENLYFNMLDAKAEYLYTLPQWEGIF
;
A
#
# COMPACT_ATOMS: atom_id res chain seq x y z
N MET A 1 -7.81 10.10 -16.31
CA MET A 1 -8.44 8.96 -15.60
C MET A 1 -7.90 8.99 -14.19
N SER A 2 -8.71 8.67 -13.18
CA SER A 2 -8.20 8.58 -11.80
C SER A 2 -7.16 7.47 -11.69
N LEU A 3 -6.18 7.65 -10.80
CA LEU A 3 -5.10 6.69 -10.62
C LEU A 3 -5.64 5.31 -10.21
N TYR A 4 -6.67 5.28 -9.35
CA TYR A 4 -7.40 4.07 -8.98
C TYR A 4 -7.92 3.27 -10.19
N LYS A 5 -8.44 3.97 -11.21
CA LYS A 5 -8.92 3.32 -12.43
C LYS A 5 -7.77 2.76 -13.25
N GLN A 6 -6.63 3.46 -13.32
CA GLN A 6 -5.44 2.98 -14.02
C GLN A 6 -4.89 1.71 -13.34
N TRP A 7 -4.83 1.71 -12.01
CA TRP A 7 -4.45 0.53 -11.24
C TRP A 7 -5.39 -0.64 -11.49
N THR A 8 -6.71 -0.44 -11.42
CA THR A 8 -7.70 -1.51 -11.67
C THR A 8 -7.53 -2.10 -13.08
N ASP A 9 -7.37 -1.25 -14.10
CA ASP A 9 -7.19 -1.69 -15.49
C ASP A 9 -5.88 -2.47 -15.67
N MET A 10 -4.80 -1.99 -15.06
CA MET A 10 -3.51 -2.68 -15.03
C MET A 10 -3.61 -4.05 -14.36
N VAL A 11 -4.24 -4.15 -13.19
CA VAL A 11 -4.44 -5.43 -12.49
C VAL A 11 -5.23 -6.39 -13.37
N VAL A 12 -6.35 -5.95 -13.95
CA VAL A 12 -7.18 -6.77 -14.83
C VAL A 12 -6.39 -7.28 -16.05
N GLU A 13 -5.60 -6.42 -16.68
CA GLU A 13 -4.78 -6.81 -17.84
C GLU A 13 -3.65 -7.77 -17.43
N TYR A 14 -3.02 -7.56 -16.27
CA TYR A 14 -1.97 -8.42 -15.72
C TYR A 14 -2.51 -9.81 -15.38
N VAL A 15 -3.62 -9.85 -14.65
CA VAL A 15 -4.31 -11.09 -14.28
C VAL A 15 -4.74 -11.85 -15.53
N LYS A 16 -5.22 -11.15 -16.55
CA LYS A 16 -5.64 -11.76 -17.82
C LYS A 16 -4.47 -12.31 -18.64
N THR A 17 -3.29 -11.69 -18.57
CA THR A 17 -2.12 -12.05 -19.39
C THR A 17 -1.19 -13.05 -18.70
N LYS A 18 -0.89 -12.83 -17.42
CA LYS A 18 0.06 -13.62 -16.62
C LYS A 18 -0.62 -14.48 -15.54
N GLY A 19 -1.87 -14.17 -15.17
CA GLY A 19 -2.60 -14.85 -14.12
C GLY A 19 -2.62 -14.07 -12.81
N GLU A 20 -3.67 -14.30 -12.01
CA GLU A 20 -3.90 -13.62 -10.74
C GLU A 20 -2.80 -13.89 -9.72
N GLN A 21 -2.37 -15.15 -9.65
CA GLN A 21 -1.33 -15.56 -8.70
C GLN A 21 0.00 -14.84 -8.96
N ALA A 22 0.40 -14.66 -10.22
CA ALA A 22 1.63 -13.94 -10.57
C ALA A 22 1.57 -12.46 -10.21
N PHE A 23 0.39 -11.83 -10.40
CA PHE A 23 0.19 -10.45 -9.98
C PHE A 23 0.36 -10.30 -8.47
N TRP A 24 -0.31 -11.14 -7.68
CA TRP A 24 -0.23 -11.07 -6.22
C TRP A 24 1.15 -11.41 -5.70
N ASP A 25 1.89 -12.34 -6.33
CA ASP A 25 3.28 -12.68 -5.95
C ASP A 25 4.23 -11.48 -6.10
N GLU A 26 4.12 -10.73 -7.21
CA GLU A 26 4.92 -9.51 -7.40
C GLU A 26 4.42 -8.35 -6.53
N TYR A 27 3.09 -8.19 -6.42
CA TYR A 27 2.46 -7.14 -5.63
C TYR A 27 2.79 -7.30 -4.13
N MET A 28 2.75 -8.52 -3.58
CA MET A 28 3.01 -8.76 -2.17
C MET A 28 4.45 -8.44 -1.78
N GLU A 29 5.43 -8.65 -2.67
CA GLU A 29 6.83 -8.30 -2.40
C GLU A 29 7.00 -6.79 -2.30
N ILE A 30 6.38 -6.04 -3.21
CA ILE A 30 6.38 -4.57 -3.22
C ILE A 30 5.63 -4.04 -1.99
N GLU A 31 4.41 -4.53 -1.74
CA GLU A 31 3.58 -4.14 -0.60
C GLU A 31 4.31 -4.40 0.73
N LYS A 32 4.98 -5.55 0.87
CA LYS A 32 5.78 -5.87 2.04
C LYS A 32 6.95 -4.89 2.24
N ALA A 33 7.64 -4.52 1.16
CA ALA A 33 8.73 -3.55 1.24
C ALA A 33 8.21 -2.17 1.67
N LEU A 34 7.08 -1.74 1.10
CA LEU A 34 6.40 -0.48 1.45
C LEU A 34 5.96 -0.46 2.91
N TYR A 35 5.27 -1.51 3.37
CA TYR A 35 4.89 -1.63 4.78
C TYR A 35 6.10 -1.63 5.70
N LYS A 36 7.19 -2.29 5.32
CA LYS A 36 8.42 -2.28 6.12
C LYS A 36 9.00 -0.87 6.28
N GLU A 37 9.04 -0.08 5.20
CA GLU A 37 9.46 1.33 5.27
C GLU A 37 8.48 2.19 6.08
N LEU A 38 7.19 2.00 5.86
CA LEU A 38 6.13 2.74 6.55
C LEU A 38 6.15 2.44 8.05
N LEU A 39 6.23 1.18 8.44
CA LEU A 39 6.34 0.73 9.83
C LEU A 39 7.65 1.19 10.45
N ALA A 40 8.75 1.27 9.71
CA ALA A 40 9.99 1.86 10.23
C ALA A 40 9.82 3.36 10.55
N LYS A 41 8.97 4.09 9.82
CA LYS A 41 8.65 5.50 10.03
C LYS A 41 7.33 5.74 10.78
N HIS A 42 6.76 4.73 11.42
CA HIS A 42 5.46 4.76 12.10
C HIS A 42 5.29 5.86 13.19
N LYS A 43 6.40 6.42 13.70
CA LYS A 43 6.39 7.43 14.76
C LYS A 43 5.95 8.82 14.28
N GLU A 44 5.98 9.06 12.97
CA GLU A 44 5.61 10.35 12.37
C GLU A 44 4.56 10.16 11.27
N LYS A 45 3.85 11.23 10.92
CA LYS A 45 2.91 11.20 9.80
C LYS A 45 3.69 10.89 8.52
N PHE A 46 3.29 9.83 7.83
CA PHE A 46 3.98 9.40 6.62
C PHE A 46 3.44 10.22 5.45
N THR A 47 4.08 11.37 5.19
CA THR A 47 3.73 12.29 4.11
C THR A 47 4.64 12.05 2.90
N PHE A 48 4.04 11.82 1.74
CA PHE A 48 4.74 11.55 0.48
C PHE A 48 3.82 11.85 -0.71
N THR A 49 4.41 12.02 -1.89
CA THR A 49 3.67 11.97 -3.15
C THR A 49 3.75 10.56 -3.73
N ILE A 50 2.69 10.12 -4.39
CA ILE A 50 2.65 8.78 -5.01
C ILE A 50 3.80 8.60 -6.00
N ASP A 51 4.11 9.62 -6.78
CA ASP A 51 5.20 9.60 -7.76
C ASP A 51 6.57 9.44 -7.07
N GLU A 52 6.82 10.13 -5.95
CA GLU A 52 8.05 9.95 -5.19
C GLU A 52 8.15 8.57 -4.55
N LEU A 53 7.06 8.07 -3.94
CA LEU A 53 7.06 6.75 -3.32
C LEU A 53 7.28 5.65 -4.36
N ALA A 54 6.64 5.79 -5.54
CA ALA A 54 6.82 4.91 -6.68
C ALA A 54 8.27 4.90 -7.15
N ASN A 55 8.86 6.08 -7.39
CA ASN A 55 10.26 6.21 -7.82
C ASN A 55 11.24 5.66 -6.78
N ASN A 56 11.02 5.92 -5.49
CA ASN A 56 11.89 5.44 -4.42
C ASN A 56 11.89 3.91 -4.31
N ASN A 57 10.71 3.29 -4.50
CA ASN A 57 10.55 1.84 -4.44
C ASN A 57 10.72 1.14 -5.79
N ASN A 58 11.18 1.86 -6.83
CA ASN A 58 11.32 1.35 -8.20
C ASN A 58 10.05 0.64 -8.70
N THR A 59 8.90 1.19 -8.33
CA THR A 59 7.58 0.67 -8.68
C THR A 59 6.79 1.73 -9.43
N THR A 60 5.56 1.40 -9.84
CA THR A 60 4.69 2.34 -10.56
C THR A 60 3.65 2.99 -9.63
N PRO A 61 3.15 4.19 -9.98
CA PRO A 61 2.07 4.86 -9.25
C PRO A 61 0.85 3.96 -9.03
N GLU A 62 0.56 3.06 -9.97
CA GLU A 62 -0.51 2.07 -9.86
C GLU A 62 -0.28 1.09 -8.71
N PHE A 63 0.92 0.54 -8.55
CA PHE A 63 1.24 -0.32 -7.42
C PHE A 63 1.10 0.42 -6.08
N ILE A 64 1.56 1.68 -6.04
CA ILE A 64 1.36 2.54 -4.86
C ILE A 64 -0.12 2.79 -4.59
N MET A 65 -0.93 2.96 -5.63
CA MET A 65 -2.38 3.14 -5.51
C MET A 65 -3.05 1.92 -4.86
N GLY A 66 -2.66 0.71 -5.25
CA GLY A 66 -3.12 -0.52 -4.58
C GLY A 66 -2.71 -0.56 -3.11
N PHE A 67 -1.48 -0.15 -2.79
CA PHE A 67 -1.01 -0.06 -1.41
C PHE A 67 -1.82 0.95 -0.60
N ILE A 68 -2.11 2.11 -1.18
CA ILE A 68 -2.94 3.15 -0.54
C ILE A 68 -4.36 2.62 -0.34
N ASP A 69 -4.94 1.91 -1.30
CA ASP A 69 -6.26 1.27 -1.17
C ASP A 69 -6.29 0.28 0.00
N GLY A 70 -5.31 -0.62 0.08
CA GLY A 70 -5.21 -1.60 1.16
C GLY A 70 -4.99 -0.96 2.53
N ILE A 71 -4.13 0.06 2.63
CA ILE A 71 -3.90 0.75 3.91
C ILE A 71 -5.06 1.69 4.28
N ASN A 72 -5.87 2.14 3.31
CA ASN A 72 -6.94 3.13 3.50
C ASN A 72 -7.91 2.70 4.61
N ASP A 73 -8.22 1.41 4.67
CA ASP A 73 -9.09 0.82 5.69
C ASP A 73 -8.49 0.89 7.11
N SER A 74 -7.17 0.94 7.19
CA SER A 74 -6.40 1.00 8.44
C SER A 74 -5.96 2.43 8.80
N LEU A 75 -6.31 3.43 7.99
CA LEU A 75 -6.04 4.83 8.28
C LEU A 75 -7.04 5.36 9.30
N LYS A 76 -6.58 6.28 10.15
CA LYS A 76 -7.46 7.06 11.02
C LYS A 76 -8.39 7.97 10.24
N ASN A 77 -7.91 8.47 9.11
CA ASN A 77 -8.65 9.32 8.19
C ASN A 77 -8.60 8.67 6.81
N THR A 78 -9.75 8.16 6.35
CA THR A 78 -9.89 7.59 5.02
C THR A 78 -9.64 8.66 3.96
N LEU A 79 -8.87 8.31 2.94
CA LEU A 79 -8.58 9.13 1.78
C LEU A 79 -9.53 8.82 0.63
N ASP A 80 -9.80 9.83 -0.19
CA ASP A 80 -10.58 9.69 -1.41
C ASP A 80 -9.68 9.22 -2.57
N LEU A 81 -9.64 7.90 -2.76
CA LEU A 81 -8.81 7.23 -3.75
C LEU A 81 -9.15 7.62 -5.20
N GLU A 82 -10.39 8.01 -5.47
CA GLU A 82 -10.82 8.45 -6.80
C GLU A 82 -10.37 9.87 -7.13
N ALA A 83 -10.22 10.72 -6.11
CA ALA A 83 -9.71 12.09 -6.22
C ALA A 83 -8.18 12.18 -6.15
N VAL A 84 -7.51 11.18 -5.59
CA VAL A 84 -6.05 11.11 -5.47
C VAL A 84 -5.35 11.02 -6.82
N THR A 85 -4.29 11.80 -6.98
CA THR A 85 -3.42 11.79 -8.17
C THR A 85 -1.97 11.47 -7.82
N ALA A 86 -1.17 11.10 -8.83
CA ALA A 86 0.24 10.74 -8.63
C ALA A 86 1.09 11.87 -7.99
N THR A 87 0.71 13.12 -8.24
CA THR A 87 1.42 14.32 -7.78
C THR A 87 0.83 14.92 -6.50
N ASP A 88 -0.28 14.41 -6.01
CA ASP A 88 -0.87 14.88 -4.77
C ASP A 88 -0.01 14.49 -3.57
N GLU A 89 0.18 15.43 -2.65
CA GLU A 89 0.83 15.17 -1.37
C GLU A 89 -0.18 14.50 -0.43
N ILE A 90 0.09 13.24 -0.10
CA ILE A 90 -0.76 12.41 0.74
C ILE A 90 -0.07 12.24 2.09
N SER A 91 -0.83 12.43 3.16
CA SER A 91 -0.39 12.14 4.52
C SER A 91 -1.14 10.95 5.07
N LEU A 92 -0.45 9.83 5.25
CA LEU A 92 -1.03 8.63 5.84
C LEU A 92 -0.91 8.68 7.37
N GLU A 93 -2.07 8.75 8.04
CA GLU A 93 -2.19 8.58 9.49
C GLU A 93 -2.63 7.15 9.79
N VAL A 94 -1.68 6.23 9.78
CA VAL A 94 -1.92 4.80 9.98
C VAL A 94 -2.16 4.51 11.46
N ASP A 95 -3.23 3.80 11.76
CA ASP A 95 -3.46 3.25 13.09
C ASP A 95 -2.83 1.86 13.17
N LEU A 96 -1.70 1.74 13.86
CA LEU A 96 -0.91 0.50 13.90
C LEU A 96 -1.66 -0.67 14.54
N GLU A 97 -2.55 -0.41 15.50
CA GLU A 97 -3.38 -1.46 16.12
C GLU A 97 -4.42 -1.97 15.13
N ASN A 98 -5.19 -1.08 14.49
CA ASN A 98 -6.15 -1.48 13.46
C ASN A 98 -5.45 -2.11 12.25
N LEU A 99 -4.32 -1.57 11.81
CA LEU A 99 -3.54 -2.12 10.70
C LEU A 99 -3.13 -3.57 10.98
N TYR A 100 -2.58 -3.83 12.17
CA TYR A 100 -2.20 -5.18 12.57
C TYR A 100 -3.42 -6.12 12.63
N PHE A 101 -4.54 -5.64 13.17
CA PHE A 101 -5.78 -6.40 13.23
C PHE A 101 -6.35 -6.71 11.84
N ASN A 102 -6.35 -5.74 10.94
CA ASN A 102 -6.78 -5.89 9.55
C ASN A 102 -5.89 -6.87 8.78
N MET A 103 -4.57 -6.83 9.00
CA MET A 103 -3.66 -7.82 8.41
C MET A 103 -3.92 -9.24 8.92
N LEU A 104 -4.27 -9.40 10.21
CA LEU A 104 -4.67 -10.70 10.76
C LEU A 104 -5.97 -11.19 10.15
N ASP A 105 -6.98 -10.32 10.01
CA ASP A 105 -8.27 -10.65 9.43
C ASP A 105 -8.13 -11.03 7.94
N ALA A 106 -7.36 -10.25 7.19
CA ALA A 106 -6.98 -10.50 5.80
C ALA A 106 -6.01 -11.69 5.63
N LYS A 107 -5.53 -12.29 6.72
CA LYS A 107 -4.53 -13.38 6.73
C LYS A 107 -3.26 -13.04 5.96
N ALA A 108 -2.84 -11.77 6.00
CA ALA A 108 -1.64 -11.28 5.36
C ALA A 108 -0.39 -11.64 6.19
N GLU A 109 -0.06 -12.94 6.25
CA GLU A 109 1.04 -13.46 7.08
C GLU A 109 2.36 -12.73 6.82
N TYR A 110 2.62 -12.39 5.56
CA TYR A 110 3.83 -11.67 5.15
C TYR A 110 3.95 -10.24 5.70
N LEU A 111 2.85 -9.64 6.17
CA LEU A 111 2.80 -8.29 6.73
C LEU A 111 2.76 -8.30 8.26
N TYR A 112 1.85 -9.06 8.89
CA TYR A 112 1.75 -9.07 10.36
C TYR A 112 2.91 -9.81 11.05
N THR A 113 3.70 -10.60 10.31
CA THR A 113 4.93 -11.25 10.82
C THR A 113 6.18 -10.41 10.63
N LEU A 114 6.05 -9.16 10.15
CA LEU A 114 7.19 -8.28 9.96
C LEU A 114 7.88 -7.95 11.31
N PRO A 115 9.22 -8.03 11.39
CA PRO A 115 9.96 -7.74 12.63
C PRO A 115 9.84 -6.27 13.06
N GLN A 116 9.37 -5.39 12.17
CA GLN A 116 9.07 -4.00 12.49
C GLN A 116 8.02 -3.89 13.60
N TRP A 117 7.07 -4.83 13.66
CA TRP A 117 6.02 -4.85 14.68
C TRP A 117 6.57 -5.04 16.09
N GLU A 118 7.65 -5.81 16.27
CA GLU A 118 8.31 -6.01 17.58
C GLU A 118 8.92 -4.72 18.16
N GLY A 119 9.13 -3.69 17.32
CA GLY A 119 9.60 -2.38 17.76
C GLY A 119 8.48 -1.35 17.97
N ILE A 120 7.25 -1.71 17.62
CA ILE A 120 6.05 -0.87 17.67
C ILE A 120 5.22 -1.21 18.90
N PHE A 121 5.07 -2.50 19.18
CA PHE A 121 4.36 -3.08 20.34
C PHE A 121 5.34 -3.73 21.31
#